data_AF-A0A926BYF7-F1
#
_entry.id   AF-A0A926BYF7-F1
#
_cell.length_a   1.000
_cell.length_b   1.000
_cell.length_c   1.000
_cell.angle_alpha   90.00
_cell.angle_beta   90.00
_cell.angle_gamma   90.00
#
_symmetry.space_group_name_H-M   'P 1'
#
loop_
_entity.id
_entity.type
_entity.pdbx_description
1 polymer ?
#
loop_
_entity_poly.entity_id
_entity_poly.type
_entity_poly.pdbx_seq_one_letter_code
_entity_poly.pdbx_strand_id
1 'polypeptide(L)'
;MLSTNQPLSAEPSTGFDVRQTVDQLNLIGLTIARDGTLTYANPYTYRVTAWTAEDIIGQNFFDQLIPKPEQIQVRRDMEEAMSRGGFLEHKEIELLARSGALRNVQINSLIVNQVDSQPASFTLIGEDITNKKRVASALSFSNAQLQDLVDNTSDLIQLLTLDGKFIFVNRAWREVLGYTSDQIAALSLRDVLHPDYADSTFAKLKRIQEGEKTPYVETVFRNKAGKTIFLSGSVNCRFDNGRPTAFRCILHDTTGKIRAEKAQKLYYSIANWTINTPNLDDLYTKIHQELGNIIDARNFFIALYDSGKNYLYFPYYVDEYFGGNLRFTKRRLGNGLTEYTVRANKPLFLYEKDIRQLAEQHV
;
A
#
# COMPACT_ATOMS: atom_id res chain seq x y z
N MET A 1 72.60 -44.04 41.61
CA MET A 1 73.32 -43.69 40.35
C MET A 1 72.47 -42.65 39.65
N LEU A 2 72.65 -41.35 39.92
CA LEU A 2 73.62 -40.43 39.29
C LEU A 2 73.66 -40.54 37.76
N SER A 3 73.09 -39.50 37.12
CA SER A 3 73.44 -38.90 35.81
C SER A 3 73.27 -39.79 34.56
N THR A 4 72.68 -39.33 33.46
CA THR A 4 73.03 -38.10 32.73
C THR A 4 71.85 -37.53 31.94
N ASN A 5 71.58 -36.24 32.17
CA ASN A 5 70.83 -35.33 31.30
C ASN A 5 71.63 -35.06 30.01
N GLN A 6 71.03 -35.31 28.84
CA GLN A 6 71.36 -34.60 27.60
C GLN A 6 70.31 -33.52 27.39
N PRO A 7 70.67 -32.27 27.02
CA PRO A 7 69.68 -31.26 26.72
C PRO A 7 69.05 -31.57 25.35
N LEU A 8 67.75 -31.84 25.35
CA LEU A 8 66.93 -31.73 24.14
C LEU A 8 67.02 -30.28 23.65
N SER A 9 67.57 -30.11 22.45
CA SER A 9 67.50 -28.91 21.66
C SER A 9 66.06 -28.41 21.58
N ALA A 10 65.82 -27.19 22.07
CA ALA A 10 64.56 -26.51 21.88
C ALA A 10 64.33 -26.28 20.38
N GLU A 11 63.35 -26.97 19.80
CA GLU A 11 62.77 -26.57 18.52
C GLU A 11 62.13 -25.18 18.69
N PRO A 12 62.33 -24.24 17.73
CA PRO A 12 61.67 -22.96 17.79
C PRO A 12 60.17 -23.19 17.64
N SER A 13 59.41 -22.83 18.67
CA SER A 13 57.95 -22.76 18.61
C SER A 13 57.56 -21.88 17.43
N THR A 14 56.97 -22.48 16.39
CA THR A 14 56.28 -21.78 15.31
C THR A 14 55.09 -21.04 15.91
N GLY A 15 55.36 -19.83 16.41
CA GLY A 15 54.35 -18.95 16.98
C GLY A 15 53.27 -18.65 15.93
N PHE A 16 52.01 -18.70 16.36
CA PHE A 16 50.86 -18.34 15.55
C PHE A 16 50.99 -16.88 15.10
N ASP A 17 51.23 -16.64 13.80
CA ASP A 17 51.35 -15.30 13.26
C ASP A 17 49.95 -14.71 13.01
N VAL A 18 49.52 -13.83 13.91
CA VAL A 18 48.24 -13.11 13.84
C VAL A 18 48.12 -12.32 12.53
N ARG A 19 49.23 -11.80 11.98
CA ARG A 19 49.20 -11.05 10.71
C ARG A 19 48.94 -11.97 9.53
N GLN A 20 49.63 -13.10 9.48
CA GLN A 20 49.42 -14.12 8.44
C GLN A 20 47.98 -14.66 8.47
N THR A 21 47.38 -14.75 9.65
CA THR A 21 45.98 -15.16 9.82
C THR A 21 45.01 -14.11 9.28
N VAL A 22 45.19 -12.83 9.65
CA VAL A 22 44.34 -11.72 9.19
C VAL A 22 44.46 -11.48 7.68
N ASP A 23 45.62 -11.76 7.07
CA ASP A 23 45.82 -11.66 5.63
C ASP A 23 45.00 -12.67 4.82
N GLN A 24 44.65 -13.82 5.42
CA GLN A 24 43.85 -14.87 4.78
C GLN A 24 42.35 -14.69 4.98
N LEU A 25 41.93 -13.79 5.88
CA LEU A 25 40.52 -13.51 6.14
C LEU A 25 39.94 -12.55 5.10
N ASN A 26 38.68 -12.79 4.72
CA ASN A 26 37.90 -11.85 3.91
C ASN A 26 37.29 -10.72 4.77
N LEU A 27 38.11 -10.16 5.66
CA LEU A 27 37.76 -9.04 6.54
C LEU A 27 38.76 -7.92 6.31
N ILE A 28 38.30 -6.68 6.45
CA ILE A 28 39.17 -5.51 6.45
C ILE A 28 39.99 -5.56 7.74
N GLY A 29 41.31 -5.54 7.60
CA GLY A 29 42.26 -5.51 8.70
C GLY A 29 43.18 -4.31 8.55
N LEU A 30 43.15 -3.38 9.50
CA LEU A 30 43.96 -2.16 9.51
C LEU A 30 44.65 -2.02 10.87
N THR A 31 45.91 -1.59 10.92
CA THR A 31 46.57 -1.17 12.17
C THR A 31 47.00 0.27 12.08
N ILE A 32 46.62 1.04 13.09
CA ILE A 32 46.76 2.49 13.15
C ILE A 32 47.53 2.81 14.43
N ALA A 33 48.63 3.54 14.30
CA ALA A 33 49.42 4.02 15.43
C ALA A 33 48.65 5.12 16.20
N ARG A 34 49.10 5.41 17.42
CA ARG A 34 48.45 6.38 18.31
C ARG A 34 48.30 7.79 17.70
N ASP A 35 49.21 8.20 16.82
CA ASP A 35 49.18 9.47 16.09
C ASP A 35 48.23 9.46 14.87
N GLY A 36 47.58 8.32 14.59
CA GLY A 36 46.72 8.12 13.44
C GLY A 36 47.44 7.59 12.21
N THR A 37 48.75 7.33 12.28
CA THR A 37 49.53 6.79 11.15
C THR A 37 49.13 5.36 10.86
N LEU A 38 48.77 5.05 9.62
CA LEU A 38 48.43 3.69 9.20
C LEU A 38 49.71 2.85 9.03
N THR A 39 49.92 1.85 9.89
CA THR A 39 51.14 1.03 9.88
C THR A 39 50.95 -0.31 9.17
N TYR A 40 49.72 -0.76 8.99
CA TYR A 40 49.41 -2.01 8.30
C TYR A 40 48.00 -1.99 7.73
N ALA A 41 47.84 -2.62 6.58
CA ALA A 41 46.56 -2.95 5.97
C ALA A 41 46.69 -4.32 5.28
N ASN A 42 45.68 -5.18 5.44
CA ASN A 42 45.70 -6.52 4.86
C ASN A 42 45.31 -6.51 3.36
N PRO A 43 45.61 -7.58 2.60
CA PRO A 43 45.27 -7.71 1.17
C PRO A 43 43.79 -7.47 0.85
N TYR A 44 42.89 -7.91 1.73
CA TYR A 44 41.45 -7.69 1.57
C TYR A 44 41.10 -6.20 1.57
N THR A 45 41.72 -5.40 2.46
CA THR A 45 41.48 -3.97 2.55
C THR A 45 41.87 -3.25 1.27
N TYR A 46 43.04 -3.56 0.70
CA TYR A 46 43.46 -3.00 -0.59
C TYR A 46 42.47 -3.37 -1.71
N ARG A 47 42.00 -4.61 -1.74
CA ARG A 47 41.03 -5.07 -2.75
C ARG A 47 39.69 -4.34 -2.67
N VAL A 48 39.17 -4.09 -1.47
CA VAL A 48 37.86 -3.45 -1.27
C VAL A 48 37.92 -1.94 -1.49
N THR A 49 38.98 -1.30 -1.01
CA THR A 49 39.13 0.16 -1.05
C THR A 49 39.87 0.66 -2.30
N ALA A 50 40.49 -0.23 -3.06
CA ALA A 50 41.32 0.07 -4.23
C ALA A 50 42.53 0.99 -3.95
N TRP A 51 42.90 1.14 -2.67
CA TRP A 51 44.16 1.73 -2.26
C TRP A 51 45.31 0.73 -2.37
N THR A 52 46.52 1.23 -2.54
CA THR A 52 47.75 0.41 -2.47
C THR A 52 48.53 0.73 -1.19
N ALA A 53 49.44 -0.16 -0.81
CA ALA A 53 50.29 0.06 0.35
C ALA A 53 51.08 1.39 0.25
N GLU A 54 51.60 1.72 -0.94
CA GLU A 54 52.34 2.97 -1.20
C GLU A 54 51.47 4.22 -1.02
N ASP A 55 50.16 4.11 -1.27
CA ASP A 55 49.24 5.24 -1.15
C ASP A 55 48.87 5.56 0.31
N ILE A 56 48.70 4.55 1.16
CA ILE A 56 48.06 4.72 2.48
C ILE A 56 48.94 4.32 3.68
N ILE A 57 49.96 3.48 3.52
CA ILE A 57 50.85 3.12 4.63
C ILE A 57 51.77 4.30 4.94
N GLY A 58 51.89 4.65 6.23
CA GLY A 58 52.61 5.84 6.69
C GLY A 58 51.80 7.14 6.58
N GLN A 59 50.60 7.10 6.00
CA GLN A 59 49.69 8.25 5.95
C GLN A 59 48.74 8.26 7.14
N ASN A 60 48.07 9.39 7.37
CA ASN A 60 47.06 9.49 8.41
C ASN A 60 45.76 8.80 7.99
N PHE A 61 45.32 7.82 8.78
CA PHE A 61 44.10 7.03 8.54
C PHE A 61 42.84 7.90 8.44
N PHE A 62 42.69 8.90 9.32
CA PHE A 62 41.51 9.76 9.33
C PHE A 62 41.44 10.63 8.08
N ASP A 63 42.58 11.13 7.61
CA ASP A 63 42.62 12.02 6.45
C ASP A 63 42.40 11.28 5.13
N GLN A 64 42.89 10.03 5.03
CA GLN A 64 42.87 9.25 3.79
C GLN A 64 41.67 8.31 3.66
N LEU A 65 41.30 7.61 4.74
CA LEU A 65 40.27 6.57 4.70
C LEU A 65 38.94 6.98 5.33
N ILE A 66 38.83 8.10 6.05
CA ILE A 66 37.56 8.52 6.68
C ILE A 66 36.99 9.76 5.98
N PRO A 67 35.70 9.76 5.60
CA PRO A 67 35.04 10.94 5.03
C PRO A 67 35.10 12.15 5.95
N LYS A 68 35.38 13.34 5.40
CA LYS A 68 35.54 14.59 6.17
C LYS A 68 34.47 14.85 7.24
N PRO A 69 33.15 14.65 6.99
CA PRO A 69 32.12 14.88 8.00
C PRO A 69 32.24 13.96 9.22
N GLU A 70 32.79 12.75 9.03
CA GLU A 70 32.85 11.70 10.05
C GLU A 70 34.18 11.69 10.82
N GLN A 71 35.23 12.34 10.30
CA GLN A 71 36.57 12.33 10.88
C GLN A 71 36.60 12.69 12.37
N ILE A 72 35.88 13.74 12.77
CA ILE A 72 35.83 14.21 14.16
C ILE A 72 35.22 13.15 15.07
N GLN A 73 34.11 12.55 14.63
CA GLN A 73 33.37 11.55 15.41
C GLN A 73 34.19 10.27 15.53
N VAL A 74 34.70 9.74 14.41
CA VAL A 74 35.51 8.52 14.38
C VAL A 74 36.78 8.67 15.22
N ARG A 75 37.46 9.83 15.16
CA ARG A 75 38.64 10.11 15.99
C ARG A 75 38.30 10.08 17.48
N ARG A 76 37.23 10.76 17.90
CA ARG A 76 36.78 10.77 19.29
C ARG A 76 36.48 9.36 19.80
N ASP A 77 35.78 8.58 18.99
CA ASP A 77 35.38 7.21 19.35
C ASP A 77 36.59 6.28 19.47
N MET A 78 37.61 6.47 18.61
CA MET A 78 38.86 5.71 18.69
C MET A 78 39.72 6.12 19.90
N GLU A 79 39.80 7.41 20.23
CA GLU A 79 40.49 7.89 21.44
C GLU A 79 39.85 7.37 22.72
N GLU A 80 38.52 7.36 22.77
CA GLU A 80 37.75 6.78 23.88
C GLU A 80 38.01 5.27 24.00
N ALA A 81 37.99 4.55 22.88
CA ALA A 81 38.28 3.12 22.88
C ALA A 81 39.72 2.80 23.32
N MET A 82 40.71 3.61 22.93
CA MET A 82 42.10 3.46 23.40
C MET A 82 42.23 3.69 24.91
N SER A 83 41.52 4.68 25.45
CA SER A 83 41.56 5.01 26.87
C SER A 83 40.90 3.95 27.77
N ARG A 84 39.89 3.24 27.24
CA ARG A 84 39.13 2.21 27.96
C ARG A 84 39.71 0.79 27.83
N GLY A 85 40.78 0.60 27.04
CA GLY A 85 41.38 -0.72 26.81
C GLY A 85 40.66 -1.57 25.76
N GLY A 86 39.95 -0.93 24.84
CA GLY A 86 39.13 -1.56 23.80
C GLY A 86 37.64 -1.59 24.18
N PHE A 87 36.79 -1.34 23.18
CA PHE A 87 35.42 -1.88 22.96
C PHE A 87 34.61 -0.93 22.08
N LEU A 88 34.42 -1.31 20.81
CA LEU A 88 33.33 -0.85 19.93
C LEU A 88 32.86 -2.07 19.12
N GLU A 89 32.23 -3.04 19.78
CA GLU A 89 31.60 -4.16 19.06
C GLU A 89 30.40 -3.65 18.24
N HIS A 90 30.32 -4.07 16.98
CA HIS A 90 29.22 -3.79 16.04
C HIS A 90 29.04 -2.32 15.63
N LYS A 91 30.08 -1.50 15.67
CA LYS A 91 30.01 -0.15 15.13
C LYS A 91 30.23 -0.14 13.62
N GLU A 92 29.37 0.55 12.90
CA GLU A 92 29.55 0.77 11.46
C GLU A 92 30.32 2.07 11.23
N ILE A 93 31.31 2.02 10.34
CA ILE A 93 32.05 3.19 9.84
C ILE A 93 32.04 3.19 8.32
N GLU A 94 32.19 4.36 7.72
CA GLU A 94 32.40 4.49 6.29
C GLU A 94 33.88 4.69 5.98
N LEU A 95 34.43 3.83 5.11
CA LEU A 95 35.76 4.00 4.55
C LEU A 95 35.68 4.60 3.15
N LEU A 96 36.53 5.56 2.87
CA LEU A 96 36.71 6.16 1.56
C LEU A 96 37.62 5.29 0.69
N ALA A 97 37.10 4.81 -0.43
CA ALA A 97 37.89 4.15 -1.46
C ALA A 97 38.66 5.17 -2.30
N ARG A 98 39.71 4.72 -3.01
CA ARG A 98 40.54 5.58 -3.88
C ARG A 98 39.75 6.36 -4.93
N SER A 99 38.65 5.80 -5.43
CA SER A 99 37.76 6.45 -6.39
C SER A 99 36.83 7.52 -5.78
N GLY A 100 36.84 7.68 -4.46
CA GLY A 100 35.86 8.47 -3.71
C GLY A 100 34.59 7.72 -3.34
N ALA A 101 34.45 6.45 -3.74
CA ALA A 101 33.30 5.63 -3.34
C ALA A 101 33.36 5.28 -1.85
N LEU A 102 32.21 5.22 -1.19
CA LEU A 102 32.10 4.87 0.22
C LEU A 102 31.95 3.35 0.40
N ARG A 103 32.67 2.80 1.38
CA ARG A 103 32.61 1.40 1.81
C ARG A 103 32.07 1.35 3.23
N ASN A 104 30.92 0.72 3.40
CA ASN A 104 30.33 0.52 4.72
C ASN A 104 31.01 -0.67 5.39
N VAL A 105 31.70 -0.42 6.50
CA VAL A 105 32.44 -1.43 7.24
C VAL A 105 31.84 -1.59 8.62
N GLN A 106 31.38 -2.80 8.93
CA GLN A 106 30.97 -3.17 10.27
C GLN A 106 32.21 -3.63 11.04
N ILE A 107 32.57 -2.92 12.10
CA ILE A 107 33.70 -3.26 12.97
C ILE A 107 33.30 -4.45 13.84
N ASN A 108 34.02 -5.54 13.68
CA ASN A 108 33.85 -6.78 14.44
C ASN A 108 34.76 -6.80 15.67
N SER A 109 35.97 -6.29 15.53
CA SER A 109 36.95 -6.25 16.62
C SER A 109 37.82 -5.00 16.52
N LEU A 110 38.13 -4.44 17.69
CA LEU A 110 39.11 -3.39 17.84
C LEU A 110 40.11 -3.84 18.92
N ILE A 111 41.33 -4.17 18.50
CA ILE A 111 42.37 -4.72 19.36
C ILE A 111 43.36 -3.60 19.68
N VAL A 112 43.61 -3.34 20.97
CA VAL A 112 44.64 -2.38 21.39
C VAL A 112 45.97 -3.11 21.54
N ASN A 113 46.96 -2.76 20.72
CA ASN A 113 48.31 -3.30 20.79
C ASN A 113 49.15 -2.48 21.76
N GLN A 114 49.78 -3.14 22.73
CA GLN A 114 50.60 -2.51 23.75
C GLN A 114 52.09 -2.78 23.55
N VAL A 115 52.92 -1.79 23.86
CA VAL A 115 54.39 -1.92 23.99
C VAL A 115 54.74 -1.40 25.38
N ASP A 116 55.51 -2.17 26.16
CA ASP A 116 55.87 -1.83 27.55
C ASP A 116 54.66 -1.43 28.42
N SER A 117 53.56 -2.18 28.30
CA SER A 117 52.28 -1.95 29.00
C SER A 117 51.58 -0.61 28.71
N GLN A 118 51.98 0.08 27.63
CA GLN A 118 51.33 1.30 27.14
C GLN A 118 50.67 1.06 25.78
N PRO A 119 49.46 1.58 25.51
CA PRO A 119 48.80 1.45 24.22
C PRO A 119 49.61 2.19 23.13
N ALA A 120 50.10 1.45 22.14
CA ALA A 120 50.97 1.95 21.08
C ALA A 120 50.26 2.06 19.72
N SER A 121 49.37 1.12 19.41
CA SER A 121 48.56 1.12 18.20
C SER A 121 47.25 0.38 18.43
N PHE A 122 46.34 0.44 17.48
CA PHE A 122 45.13 -0.38 17.49
C PHE A 122 44.91 -1.03 16.13
N THR A 123 44.41 -2.26 16.15
CA THR A 123 44.04 -3.03 14.97
C THR A 123 42.53 -3.12 14.86
N LEU A 124 42.00 -2.63 13.75
CA LEU A 124 40.58 -2.71 13.39
C LEU A 124 40.37 -3.90 12.46
N ILE A 125 39.41 -4.75 12.82
CA ILE A 125 38.94 -5.85 12.00
C ILE A 125 37.45 -5.66 11.73
N GLY A 126 37.03 -5.63 10.48
CA GLY A 126 35.64 -5.40 10.11
C GLY A 126 35.19 -6.09 8.83
N GLU A 127 33.88 -6.33 8.71
CA GLU A 127 33.26 -6.86 7.51
C GLU A 127 32.82 -5.71 6.59
N ASP A 128 33.13 -5.80 5.29
CA ASP A 128 32.52 -4.92 4.29
C ASP A 128 31.06 -5.33 4.04
N ILE A 129 30.12 -4.52 4.54
CA ILE A 129 28.68 -4.72 4.39
C ILE A 129 28.07 -3.86 3.27
N THR A 130 28.90 -3.19 2.46
CA THR A 130 28.44 -2.28 1.39
C THR A 130 27.45 -2.95 0.45
N ASN A 131 27.76 -4.15 -0.03
CA ASN A 131 26.87 -4.85 -0.95
C ASN A 131 25.58 -5.33 -0.25
N LYS A 132 25.67 -5.78 1.01
CA LYS A 132 24.49 -6.17 1.81
C LYS A 132 23.53 -4.98 1.97
N LYS A 133 24.05 -3.82 2.36
CA LYS A 133 23.27 -2.58 2.48
C LYS A 133 22.69 -2.14 1.15
N ARG A 134 23.47 -2.15 0.07
CA ARG A 134 22.98 -1.76 -1.26
C ARG A 134 21.83 -2.63 -1.73
N VAL A 135 21.92 -3.95 -1.52
CA VAL A 135 20.84 -4.90 -1.87
C VAL A 135 19.62 -4.64 -0.99
N ALA A 136 19.79 -4.46 0.32
CA ALA A 136 18.68 -4.18 1.24
C ALA A 136 17.97 -2.87 0.89
N SER A 137 18.72 -1.79 0.63
CA SER A 137 18.16 -0.50 0.23
C SER A 137 17.47 -0.57 -1.13
N ALA A 138 18.06 -1.25 -2.12
CA ALA A 138 17.43 -1.44 -3.43
C ALA A 138 16.12 -2.23 -3.32
N LEU A 139 16.08 -3.28 -2.48
CA LEU A 139 14.88 -4.06 -2.21
C LEU A 139 13.82 -3.21 -1.50
N SER A 140 14.19 -2.44 -0.48
CA SER A 140 13.29 -1.54 0.23
C SER A 140 12.70 -0.48 -0.70
N PHE A 141 13.53 0.12 -1.55
CA PHE A 141 13.10 1.11 -2.53
C PHE A 141 12.16 0.51 -3.59
N SER A 142 12.49 -0.67 -4.10
CA SER A 142 11.63 -1.38 -5.06
C SER A 142 10.29 -1.78 -4.44
N ASN A 143 10.27 -2.27 -3.20
CA ASN A 143 9.04 -2.58 -2.48
C ASN A 143 8.19 -1.33 -2.24
N ALA A 144 8.81 -0.22 -1.87
CA ALA A 144 8.11 1.06 -1.70
C ALA A 144 7.48 1.55 -3.01
N GLN A 145 8.19 1.44 -4.14
CA GLN A 145 7.63 1.77 -5.45
C GLN A 145 6.45 0.88 -5.84
N LEU A 146 6.56 -0.44 -5.62
CA LEU A 146 5.46 -1.37 -5.92
C LEU A 146 4.23 -1.07 -5.06
N GLN A 147 4.45 -0.78 -3.77
CA GLN A 147 3.37 -0.40 -2.86
C GLN A 147 2.68 0.88 -3.33
N ASP A 148 3.45 1.90 -3.71
CA ASP A 148 2.93 3.17 -4.22
C ASP A 148 2.10 2.99 -5.50
N LEU A 149 2.57 2.18 -6.46
CA LEU A 149 1.81 1.86 -7.68
C LEU A 149 0.50 1.14 -7.38
N VAL A 150 0.51 0.20 -6.42
CA VAL A 150 -0.68 -0.57 -6.03
C VAL A 150 -1.68 0.30 -5.27
N ASP A 151 -1.22 1.27 -4.47
CA ASP A 151 -2.09 2.14 -3.68
C ASP A 151 -2.61 3.35 -4.44
N ASN A 152 -1.93 3.78 -5.51
CA ASN A 152 -2.37 4.91 -6.36
C ASN A 152 -3.25 4.50 -7.55
N THR A 153 -3.51 3.21 -7.76
CA THR A 153 -4.53 2.78 -8.73
C THR A 153 -5.94 3.00 -8.19
N SER A 154 -6.87 3.35 -9.08
CA SER A 154 -8.31 3.40 -8.78
C SER A 154 -8.94 2.02 -8.66
N ASP A 155 -8.25 0.99 -9.13
CA ASP A 155 -8.77 -0.38 -9.15
C ASP A 155 -8.69 -1.01 -7.76
N LEU A 156 -9.71 -1.80 -7.45
CA LEU A 156 -9.77 -2.59 -6.24
C LEU A 156 -8.90 -3.83 -6.45
N ILE A 157 -7.73 -3.83 -5.80
CA ILE A 157 -6.80 -4.96 -5.81
C ILE A 157 -6.97 -5.73 -4.52
N GLN A 158 -7.19 -7.04 -4.65
CA GLN A 158 -7.36 -7.94 -3.51
C GLN A 158 -6.69 -9.29 -3.76
N LEU A 159 -6.16 -9.87 -2.68
CA LEU A 159 -5.64 -11.22 -2.62
C LEU A 159 -6.45 -11.98 -1.57
N LEU A 160 -7.01 -13.11 -1.98
CA LEU A 160 -7.89 -13.93 -1.16
C LEU A 160 -7.31 -15.33 -0.98
N THR A 161 -7.49 -15.92 0.20
CA THR A 161 -7.36 -17.37 0.37
C THR A 161 -8.46 -18.11 -0.40
N LEU A 162 -8.34 -19.44 -0.55
CA LEU A 162 -9.36 -20.25 -1.21
C LEU A 162 -10.69 -20.33 -0.45
N ASP A 163 -10.68 -20.14 0.86
CA ASP A 163 -11.87 -20.02 1.72
C ASP A 163 -12.43 -18.58 1.76
N GLY A 164 -11.84 -17.65 1.02
CA GLY A 164 -12.35 -16.30 0.83
C GLY A 164 -11.97 -15.30 1.91
N LYS A 165 -10.91 -15.55 2.69
CA LYS A 165 -10.33 -14.57 3.63
C LYS A 165 -9.39 -13.62 2.89
N PHE A 166 -9.40 -12.34 3.27
CA PHE A 166 -8.52 -11.33 2.68
C PHE A 166 -7.11 -11.46 3.23
N ILE A 167 -6.15 -11.77 2.34
CA ILE A 167 -4.71 -11.74 2.65
C ILE A 167 -4.18 -10.31 2.46
N PHE A 168 -4.67 -9.63 1.42
CA PHE A 168 -4.26 -8.27 1.08
C PHE A 168 -5.40 -7.53 0.37
N VAL A 169 -5.51 -6.23 0.63
CA VAL A 169 -6.33 -5.29 -0.14
C VAL A 169 -5.56 -3.97 -0.29
N ASN A 170 -5.68 -3.29 -1.42
CA ASN A 170 -5.05 -1.98 -1.61
C ASN A 170 -5.87 -0.85 -0.97
N ARG A 171 -5.32 0.37 -1.02
CA ARG A 171 -6.00 1.60 -0.59
C ARG A 171 -7.37 1.81 -1.26
N ALA A 172 -7.47 1.70 -2.58
CA ALA A 172 -8.74 1.94 -3.30
C ALA A 172 -9.87 1.01 -2.84
N TRP A 173 -9.57 -0.28 -2.61
CA TRP A 173 -10.53 -1.23 -2.04
C TRP A 173 -11.12 -0.75 -0.72
N ARG A 174 -10.26 -0.27 0.19
CA ARG A 174 -10.66 0.22 1.53
C ARG A 174 -11.51 1.48 1.44
N GLU A 175 -11.14 2.41 0.57
CA GLU A 175 -11.88 3.66 0.38
C GLU A 175 -13.26 3.42 -0.26
N VAL A 176 -13.34 2.59 -1.30
CA VAL A 176 -14.59 2.29 -2.00
C VAL A 176 -15.56 1.51 -1.10
N LEU A 177 -15.07 0.54 -0.34
CA LEU A 177 -15.90 -0.30 0.52
C LEU A 177 -16.09 0.23 1.95
N GLY A 178 -15.31 1.23 2.36
CA GLY A 178 -15.45 1.91 3.65
C GLY A 178 -14.97 1.11 4.86
N TYR A 179 -13.99 0.22 4.68
CA TYR A 179 -13.41 -0.58 5.76
C TYR A 179 -11.99 -0.12 6.09
N THR A 180 -11.62 -0.11 7.37
CA THR A 180 -10.26 0.22 7.82
C THR A 180 -9.34 -1.01 7.74
N SER A 181 -8.02 -0.79 7.77
CA SER A 181 -7.02 -1.87 7.69
C SER A 181 -7.21 -2.93 8.77
N ASP A 182 -7.51 -2.51 10.00
CA ASP A 182 -7.67 -3.40 11.16
C ASP A 182 -8.92 -4.28 11.05
N GLN A 183 -9.92 -3.85 10.27
CA GLN A 183 -11.15 -4.60 10.06
C GLN A 183 -10.97 -5.71 9.02
N ILE A 184 -10.02 -5.59 8.10
CA ILE A 184 -9.87 -6.50 6.96
C ILE A 184 -9.63 -7.94 7.40
N ALA A 185 -8.81 -8.16 8.43
CA ALA A 185 -8.48 -9.50 8.92
C ALA A 185 -9.69 -10.28 9.45
N ALA A 186 -10.73 -9.58 9.92
CA ALA A 186 -11.96 -10.21 10.40
C ALA A 186 -12.94 -10.53 9.27
N LEU A 187 -12.83 -9.84 8.13
CA LEU A 187 -13.76 -9.97 7.00
C LEU A 187 -13.48 -11.21 6.14
N SER A 188 -14.52 -11.67 5.47
CA SER A 188 -14.48 -12.63 4.39
C SER A 188 -15.15 -12.05 3.14
N LEU A 189 -14.87 -12.65 1.98
CA LEU A 189 -15.48 -12.25 0.72
C LEU A 189 -17.02 -12.27 0.79
N ARG A 190 -17.61 -13.19 1.54
CA ARG A 190 -19.07 -13.29 1.68
C ARG A 190 -19.68 -12.09 2.43
N ASP A 191 -18.93 -11.43 3.31
CA ASP A 191 -19.41 -10.25 4.05
C ASP A 191 -19.55 -9.02 3.16
N VAL A 192 -18.74 -8.93 2.10
CA VAL A 192 -18.74 -7.81 1.14
C VAL A 192 -19.51 -8.12 -0.15
N LEU A 193 -19.82 -9.39 -0.43
CA LEU A 193 -20.62 -9.75 -1.60
C LEU A 193 -22.08 -9.35 -1.43
N HIS A 194 -22.70 -8.87 -2.52
CA HIS A 194 -24.14 -8.71 -2.56
C HIS A 194 -24.82 -10.10 -2.46
N PRO A 195 -25.84 -10.30 -1.62
CA PRO A 195 -26.49 -11.61 -1.40
C PRO A 195 -26.89 -12.30 -2.70
N ASP A 196 -27.56 -11.57 -3.60
CA ASP A 196 -28.03 -12.10 -4.89
C ASP A 196 -26.89 -12.55 -5.84
N TYR A 197 -25.66 -12.08 -5.61
CA TYR A 197 -24.50 -12.39 -6.44
C TYR A 197 -23.49 -13.32 -5.75
N ALA A 198 -23.71 -13.67 -4.49
CA ALA A 198 -22.73 -14.41 -3.70
C ALA A 198 -22.47 -15.80 -4.29
N ASP A 199 -23.52 -16.60 -4.49
CA ASP A 199 -23.39 -17.99 -4.93
C ASP A 199 -22.85 -18.09 -6.35
N SER A 200 -23.29 -17.20 -7.25
CA SER A 200 -22.77 -17.14 -8.62
C SER A 200 -21.30 -16.74 -8.65
N THR A 201 -20.85 -15.86 -7.75
CA THR A 201 -19.44 -15.48 -7.63
C THR A 201 -18.59 -16.64 -7.12
N PHE A 202 -19.02 -17.35 -6.07
CA PHE A 202 -18.30 -18.52 -5.56
C PHE A 202 -18.23 -19.66 -6.59
N ALA A 203 -19.28 -19.88 -7.37
CA ALA A 203 -19.27 -20.85 -8.47
C ALA A 203 -18.22 -20.49 -9.53
N LYS A 204 -18.09 -19.21 -9.89
CA LYS A 204 -17.02 -18.73 -10.80
C LYS A 204 -15.64 -18.94 -10.20
N LEU A 205 -15.44 -18.61 -8.93
CA LEU A 205 -14.15 -18.82 -8.24
C LEU A 205 -13.73 -20.29 -8.23
N LYS A 206 -14.69 -21.21 -8.00
CA LYS A 206 -14.42 -22.66 -8.05
C LYS A 206 -13.92 -23.11 -9.42
N ARG A 207 -14.55 -22.64 -10.50
CA ARG A 207 -14.12 -22.93 -11.88
C ARG A 207 -12.71 -22.40 -12.17
N ILE A 208 -12.41 -21.18 -11.70
CA ILE A 208 -11.07 -20.57 -11.82
C ILE A 208 -10.02 -21.37 -11.02
N GLN A 209 -10.40 -21.89 -9.84
CA GLN A 209 -9.54 -22.76 -9.03
C GLN A 209 -9.23 -24.09 -9.74
N GLU A 210 -10.18 -24.61 -10.51
CA GLU A 210 -10.03 -25.83 -11.33
C GLU A 210 -9.21 -25.60 -12.62
N GLY A 211 -8.73 -24.37 -12.85
CA GLY A 211 -7.84 -24.01 -13.96
C GLY A 211 -8.56 -23.38 -15.15
N GLU A 212 -9.85 -23.08 -15.04
CA GLU A 212 -10.56 -22.36 -16.08
C GLU A 212 -10.04 -20.92 -16.20
N LYS A 213 -9.68 -20.51 -17.42
CA LYS A 213 -9.30 -19.13 -17.70
C LYS A 213 -10.55 -18.28 -17.89
N THR A 214 -10.89 -17.49 -16.89
CA THR A 214 -11.95 -16.49 -16.97
C THR A 214 -11.33 -15.09 -16.98
N PRO A 215 -11.02 -14.52 -18.16
CA PRO A 215 -10.28 -13.25 -18.25
C PRO A 215 -11.08 -12.06 -17.70
N TYR A 216 -12.40 -12.19 -17.61
CA TYR A 216 -13.30 -11.13 -17.20
C TYR A 216 -14.43 -11.68 -16.31
N VAL A 217 -14.56 -11.12 -15.11
CA VAL A 217 -15.54 -11.49 -14.10
C VAL A 217 -16.30 -10.24 -13.69
N GLU A 218 -17.62 -10.34 -13.70
CA GLU A 218 -18.52 -9.36 -13.11
C GLU A 218 -19.07 -9.88 -11.79
N THR A 219 -19.06 -9.01 -10.78
CA THR A 219 -19.60 -9.25 -9.45
C THR A 219 -20.13 -7.96 -8.85
N VAL A 220 -20.86 -8.08 -7.75
CA VAL A 220 -21.47 -6.95 -7.06
C VAL A 220 -21.13 -7.04 -5.60
N PHE A 221 -20.52 -5.99 -5.08
CA PHE A 221 -20.20 -5.84 -3.68
C PHE A 221 -21.21 -4.91 -2.99
N ARG A 222 -21.26 -4.99 -1.68
CA ARG A 222 -21.95 -4.08 -0.80
C ARG A 222 -20.93 -3.50 0.18
N ASN A 223 -20.82 -2.18 0.19
CA ASN A 223 -19.93 -1.48 1.11
C ASN A 223 -20.49 -1.51 2.55
N LYS A 224 -19.70 -1.04 3.52
CA LYS A 224 -20.09 -0.99 4.94
C LYS A 224 -21.39 -0.19 5.21
N ALA A 225 -21.68 0.81 4.37
CA ALA A 225 -22.89 1.64 4.46
C ALA A 225 -24.11 1.01 3.74
N GLY A 226 -23.98 -0.20 3.18
CA GLY A 226 -25.06 -0.87 2.45
C GLY A 226 -25.17 -0.48 0.98
N LYS A 227 -24.31 0.41 0.45
CA LYS A 227 -24.33 0.82 -0.95
C LYS A 227 -23.83 -0.30 -1.86
N THR A 228 -24.58 -0.57 -2.92
CA THR A 228 -24.21 -1.50 -3.99
C THR A 228 -23.10 -0.93 -4.88
N ILE A 229 -22.03 -1.69 -5.05
CA ILE A 229 -20.87 -1.38 -5.88
C ILE A 229 -20.76 -2.45 -6.97
N PHE A 230 -20.85 -2.03 -8.23
CA PHE A 230 -20.72 -2.90 -9.38
C PHE A 230 -19.26 -3.01 -9.78
N LEU A 231 -18.75 -4.24 -9.84
CA LEU A 231 -17.34 -4.51 -10.09
C LEU A 231 -17.18 -5.41 -11.31
N SER A 232 -16.19 -5.10 -12.12
CA SER A 232 -15.76 -5.99 -13.18
C SER A 232 -14.26 -5.99 -13.36
N GLY A 233 -13.67 -7.11 -13.73
CA GLY A 233 -12.22 -7.18 -13.92
C GLY A 233 -11.69 -8.59 -14.01
N SER A 234 -10.41 -8.74 -13.70
CA SER A 234 -9.70 -10.01 -13.84
C SER A 234 -9.57 -10.73 -12.51
N VAL A 235 -9.79 -12.06 -12.53
CA VAL A 235 -9.60 -12.94 -11.38
C VAL A 235 -8.79 -14.14 -11.82
N ASN A 236 -7.66 -14.37 -11.14
CA ASN A 236 -6.76 -15.48 -11.44
C ASN A 236 -6.42 -16.27 -10.17
N CYS A 237 -6.34 -17.59 -10.27
CA CYS A 237 -5.82 -18.43 -9.19
C CYS A 237 -4.29 -18.51 -9.24
N ARG A 238 -3.63 -18.37 -8.10
CA ARG A 238 -2.21 -18.64 -7.91
C ARG A 238 -2.03 -20.13 -7.63
N PHE A 239 -1.15 -20.77 -8.39
CA PHE A 239 -0.77 -22.16 -8.18
C PHE A 239 0.68 -22.22 -7.67
N ASP A 240 0.92 -23.08 -6.68
CA ASP A 240 2.25 -23.44 -6.21
C ASP A 240 2.40 -24.96 -6.31
N ASN A 241 3.42 -25.44 -7.02
CA ASN A 241 3.62 -26.86 -7.33
C ASN A 241 2.34 -27.58 -7.84
N GLY A 242 1.57 -26.91 -8.70
CA GLY A 242 0.32 -27.44 -9.27
C GLY A 242 -0.89 -27.40 -8.33
N ARG A 243 -0.76 -26.90 -7.10
CA ARG A 243 -1.87 -26.77 -6.14
C ARG A 243 -2.37 -25.32 -6.08
N PRO A 244 -3.70 -25.08 -6.10
CA PRO A 244 -4.23 -23.73 -5.93
C PRO A 244 -3.94 -23.23 -4.50
N THR A 245 -3.64 -21.94 -4.36
CA THR A 245 -3.24 -21.32 -3.07
C THR A 245 -4.04 -20.06 -2.73
N ALA A 246 -4.32 -19.22 -3.72
CA ALA A 246 -4.97 -17.93 -3.50
C ALA A 246 -5.61 -17.38 -4.79
N PHE A 247 -6.62 -16.53 -4.66
CA PHE A 247 -7.17 -15.75 -5.77
C PHE A 247 -6.58 -14.34 -5.79
N ARG A 248 -6.10 -13.91 -6.95
CA ARG A 248 -5.67 -12.53 -7.22
C ARG A 248 -6.75 -11.86 -8.05
N CYS A 249 -7.28 -10.75 -7.56
CA CYS A 249 -8.31 -10.01 -8.27
C CYS A 249 -7.89 -8.55 -8.47
N ILE A 250 -8.12 -8.04 -9.68
CA ILE A 250 -8.07 -6.62 -10.01
C ILE A 250 -9.45 -6.28 -10.55
N LEU A 251 -10.19 -5.44 -9.82
CA LEU A 251 -11.59 -5.14 -10.08
C LEU A 251 -11.77 -3.63 -10.27
N HIS A 252 -12.41 -3.25 -11.37
CA HIS A 252 -12.78 -1.88 -11.69
C HIS A 252 -14.16 -1.56 -11.11
N ASP A 253 -14.29 -0.39 -10.47
CA ASP A 253 -15.62 0.14 -10.09
C ASP A 253 -16.35 0.67 -11.34
N THR A 254 -17.37 -0.07 -11.76
CA THR A 254 -18.22 0.27 -12.91
C THR A 254 -19.56 0.86 -12.49
N THR A 255 -19.75 1.17 -11.20
CA THR A 255 -20.99 1.72 -10.66
C THR A 255 -21.39 3.02 -11.35
N GLY A 256 -20.44 3.92 -11.56
CA GLY A 256 -20.68 5.20 -12.26
C GLY A 256 -21.12 4.99 -13.71
N LYS A 257 -20.43 4.09 -14.41
CA LYS A 257 -20.72 3.73 -15.81
C LYS A 257 -22.13 3.15 -15.95
N ILE A 258 -22.47 2.13 -15.15
CA ILE A 258 -23.80 1.49 -15.18
C ILE A 258 -24.91 2.50 -14.84
N ARG A 259 -24.68 3.40 -13.88
CA ARG A 259 -25.65 4.47 -13.56
C ARG A 259 -25.84 5.43 -14.72
N ALA A 260 -24.77 5.85 -15.39
CA ALA A 260 -24.84 6.71 -16.56
C ALA A 260 -25.58 6.05 -17.73
N GLU A 261 -25.28 4.78 -18.02
CA GLU A 261 -25.95 4.00 -19.06
C GLU A 261 -27.45 3.82 -18.79
N LYS A 262 -27.83 3.49 -17.54
CA LYS A 262 -29.24 3.40 -17.14
C LYS A 262 -29.97 4.73 -17.28
N ALA A 263 -29.36 5.83 -16.85
CA ALA A 263 -29.93 7.16 -16.98
C ALA A 263 -30.10 7.57 -18.45
N GLN A 264 -29.10 7.31 -19.30
CA GLN A 264 -29.18 7.57 -20.73
C GLN A 264 -30.29 6.77 -21.40
N LYS A 265 -30.40 5.48 -21.07
CA LYS A 265 -31.47 4.61 -21.58
C LYS A 265 -32.85 5.14 -21.16
N LEU A 266 -33.00 5.59 -19.92
CA LEU A 266 -34.23 6.23 -19.42
C LEU A 266 -34.58 7.48 -20.24
N TYR A 267 -33.63 8.41 -20.44
CA TYR A 267 -33.88 9.61 -21.23
C TYR A 267 -34.29 9.29 -22.66
N TYR A 268 -33.64 8.31 -23.28
CA TYR A 268 -33.98 7.85 -24.62
C TYR A 268 -35.40 7.26 -24.66
N SER A 269 -35.75 6.36 -23.73
CA SER A 269 -37.08 5.77 -23.64
C SER A 269 -38.16 6.85 -23.48
N ILE A 270 -37.96 7.81 -22.58
CA ILE A 270 -38.92 8.90 -22.34
C ILE A 270 -39.07 9.77 -23.60
N ALA A 271 -37.97 10.18 -24.24
CA ALA A 271 -38.02 10.96 -25.47
C ALA A 271 -38.76 10.23 -26.60
N ASN A 272 -38.54 8.91 -26.70
CA ASN A 272 -39.21 8.06 -27.68
C ASN A 272 -40.72 7.94 -27.41
N TRP A 273 -41.15 7.91 -26.14
CA TRP A 273 -42.57 7.90 -25.77
C TRP A 273 -43.26 9.21 -26.10
N THR A 274 -42.63 10.35 -25.89
CA THR A 274 -43.20 11.66 -26.25
C THR A 274 -43.61 11.76 -27.73
N ILE A 275 -42.95 11.02 -28.62
CA ILE A 275 -43.24 11.01 -30.07
C ILE A 275 -44.27 9.93 -30.44
N ASN A 276 -44.24 8.77 -29.78
CA ASN A 276 -44.96 7.58 -30.22
C ASN A 276 -46.25 7.28 -29.42
N THR A 277 -46.49 7.93 -28.28
CA THR A 277 -47.73 7.75 -27.52
C THR A 277 -48.86 8.61 -28.09
N PRO A 278 -50.08 8.07 -28.24
CA PRO A 278 -51.19 8.78 -28.87
C PRO A 278 -51.80 9.89 -27.99
N ASN A 279 -51.60 9.83 -26.66
CA ASN A 279 -52.16 10.79 -25.70
C ASN A 279 -51.25 10.93 -24.46
N LEU A 280 -51.52 11.95 -23.64
CA LEU A 280 -50.73 12.25 -22.44
C LEU A 280 -50.90 11.21 -21.33
N ASP A 281 -52.06 10.58 -21.19
CA ASP A 281 -52.31 9.58 -20.13
C ASP A 281 -51.43 8.34 -20.33
N ASP A 282 -51.29 7.90 -21.58
CA ASP A 282 -50.37 6.83 -21.98
C ASP A 282 -48.91 7.23 -21.74
N LEU A 283 -48.54 8.47 -22.09
CA LEU A 283 -47.19 8.99 -21.85
C LEU A 283 -46.84 8.97 -20.36
N TYR A 284 -47.71 9.50 -19.50
CA TYR A 284 -47.49 9.54 -18.05
C TYR A 284 -47.36 8.14 -17.45
N THR A 285 -48.20 7.21 -17.88
CA THR A 285 -48.13 5.81 -17.46
C THR A 285 -46.81 5.16 -17.88
N LYS A 286 -46.34 5.42 -19.10
CA LYS A 286 -45.06 4.89 -19.60
C LYS A 286 -43.86 5.51 -18.88
N ILE A 287 -43.87 6.81 -18.62
CA ILE A 287 -42.83 7.49 -17.82
C ILE A 287 -42.76 6.87 -16.43
N HIS A 288 -43.90 6.68 -15.77
CA HIS A 288 -43.96 6.06 -14.44
C HIS A 288 -43.39 4.64 -14.45
N GLN A 289 -43.79 3.80 -15.41
CA GLN A 289 -43.24 2.43 -15.56
C GLN A 289 -41.72 2.44 -15.77
N GLU A 290 -41.20 3.33 -16.62
CA GLU A 290 -39.77 3.42 -16.87
C GLU A 290 -38.98 3.94 -15.67
N LEU A 291 -39.51 4.93 -14.93
CA LEU A 291 -38.91 5.40 -13.69
C LEU A 291 -38.89 4.31 -12.61
N GLY A 292 -39.96 3.52 -12.51
CA GLY A 292 -40.06 2.39 -11.59
C GLY A 292 -38.99 1.31 -11.78
N ASN A 293 -38.34 1.26 -12.96
CA ASN A 293 -37.21 0.35 -13.21
C ASN A 293 -35.89 0.83 -12.57
N ILE A 294 -35.82 2.08 -12.12
CA ILE A 294 -34.58 2.72 -11.65
C ILE A 294 -34.71 3.23 -10.21
N ILE A 295 -35.87 3.76 -9.84
CA ILE A 295 -36.17 4.27 -8.50
C ILE A 295 -37.45 3.62 -7.97
N ASP A 296 -37.58 3.58 -6.64
CA ASP A 296 -38.84 3.19 -6.02
C ASP A 296 -39.89 4.28 -6.29
N ALA A 297 -40.79 4.00 -7.24
CA ALA A 297 -41.84 4.89 -7.69
C ALA A 297 -43.23 4.38 -7.33
N ARG A 298 -43.37 3.49 -6.32
CA ARG A 298 -44.68 2.94 -5.90
C ARG A 298 -45.75 4.02 -5.67
N ASN A 299 -45.31 5.17 -5.15
CA ASN A 299 -46.11 6.39 -5.02
C ASN A 299 -45.51 7.45 -5.95
N PHE A 300 -46.25 7.87 -6.97
CA PHE A 300 -45.76 8.77 -8.01
C PHE A 300 -46.87 9.66 -8.57
N PHE A 301 -46.58 10.94 -8.78
CA PHE A 301 -47.51 11.86 -9.43
C PHE A 301 -46.79 12.86 -10.32
N ILE A 302 -47.53 13.40 -11.29
CA ILE A 302 -47.10 14.52 -12.14
C ILE A 302 -47.99 15.70 -11.81
N ALA A 303 -47.38 16.86 -11.55
CA ALA A 303 -48.09 18.11 -11.29
C ALA A 303 -47.74 19.16 -12.34
N LEU A 304 -48.75 19.81 -12.91
CA LEU A 304 -48.62 20.96 -13.81
C LEU A 304 -48.93 22.24 -13.04
N TYR A 305 -48.02 23.20 -13.09
CA TYR A 305 -48.16 24.48 -12.41
C TYR A 305 -48.59 25.59 -13.39
N ASP A 306 -49.74 26.21 -13.12
CA ASP A 306 -50.20 27.42 -13.82
C ASP A 306 -49.84 28.66 -12.98
N SER A 307 -48.81 29.38 -13.42
CA SER A 307 -48.29 30.58 -12.76
C SER A 307 -49.21 31.80 -12.90
N GLY A 308 -50.08 31.84 -13.91
CA GLY A 308 -51.03 32.94 -14.10
C GLY A 308 -52.22 32.83 -13.15
N LYS A 309 -52.62 31.61 -12.80
CA LYS A 309 -53.79 31.35 -11.94
C LYS A 309 -53.42 30.95 -10.51
N ASN A 310 -52.14 30.67 -10.23
CA ASN A 310 -51.67 30.12 -8.95
C ASN A 310 -52.36 28.77 -8.59
N TYR A 311 -52.47 27.87 -9.57
CA TYR A 311 -53.03 26.53 -9.40
C TYR A 311 -52.03 25.43 -9.76
N LEU A 312 -52.12 24.32 -9.03
CA LEU A 312 -51.51 23.05 -9.37
C LEU A 312 -52.59 22.09 -9.89
N TYR A 313 -52.29 21.42 -10.98
CA TYR A 313 -53.11 20.36 -11.59
C TYR A 313 -52.36 19.05 -11.51
N PHE A 314 -53.03 17.97 -11.11
CA PHE A 314 -52.41 16.65 -10.97
C PHE A 314 -52.98 15.70 -12.03
N PRO A 315 -52.49 15.75 -13.28
CA PRO A 315 -52.98 14.88 -14.35
C PRO A 315 -52.64 13.39 -14.17
N TYR A 316 -51.64 13.07 -13.36
CA TYR A 316 -51.24 11.69 -13.08
C TYR A 316 -50.92 11.53 -11.60
N TYR A 317 -51.47 10.48 -10.98
CA TYR A 317 -51.30 10.20 -9.56
C TYR A 317 -51.48 8.69 -9.32
N VAL A 318 -50.48 8.05 -8.72
CA VAL A 318 -50.50 6.65 -8.28
C VAL A 318 -50.00 6.61 -6.84
N ASP A 319 -50.71 5.85 -6.01
CA ASP A 319 -50.40 5.64 -4.60
C ASP A 319 -50.78 4.21 -4.21
N GLU A 320 -49.91 3.53 -3.47
CA GLU A 320 -50.02 2.11 -3.14
C GLU A 320 -51.15 1.80 -2.16
N TYR A 321 -51.63 2.82 -1.41
CA TYR A 321 -52.71 2.69 -0.42
C TYR A 321 -54.04 3.24 -0.93
N PHE A 322 -54.04 4.08 -1.97
CA PHE A 322 -55.24 4.60 -2.61
C PHE A 322 -55.57 3.85 -3.91
N GLY A 323 -56.49 2.89 -3.83
CA GLY A 323 -56.95 2.08 -4.98
C GLY A 323 -57.94 2.78 -5.93
N GLY A 324 -58.05 4.11 -5.90
CA GLY A 324 -59.06 4.87 -6.65
C GLY A 324 -58.48 5.70 -7.80
N ASN A 325 -59.23 5.83 -8.89
CA ASN A 325 -58.96 6.81 -9.95
C ASN A 325 -59.17 8.24 -9.40
N LEU A 326 -58.13 8.84 -8.81
CA LEU A 326 -58.08 10.27 -8.49
C LEU A 326 -58.01 11.07 -9.80
N ARG A 327 -59.17 11.20 -10.47
CA ARG A 327 -59.33 12.02 -11.67
C ARG A 327 -59.49 13.48 -11.26
N PHE A 328 -58.47 14.29 -11.59
CA PHE A 328 -58.51 15.76 -11.65
C PHE A 328 -58.64 16.51 -10.31
N THR A 329 -57.72 16.28 -9.38
CA THR A 329 -57.50 17.26 -8.30
C THR A 329 -56.77 18.48 -8.87
N LYS A 330 -57.41 19.64 -8.80
CA LYS A 330 -56.76 20.95 -8.90
C LYS A 330 -56.82 21.62 -7.55
N ARG A 331 -55.73 22.26 -7.13
CA ARG A 331 -55.72 23.05 -5.88
C ARG A 331 -54.96 24.35 -6.08
N ARG A 332 -55.32 25.37 -5.30
CA ARG A 332 -54.51 26.59 -5.23
C ARG A 332 -53.15 26.26 -4.62
N LEU A 333 -52.14 27.05 -5.00
CA LEU A 333 -50.85 27.04 -4.33
C LEU A 333 -51.03 27.26 -2.82
N GLY A 334 -50.40 26.40 -2.05
CA GLY A 334 -50.23 26.54 -0.60
C GLY A 334 -48.74 26.60 -0.25
N ASN A 335 -48.40 26.04 0.92
CA ASN A 335 -47.02 25.95 1.42
C ASN A 335 -46.58 24.49 1.57
N GLY A 336 -46.99 23.62 0.65
CA GLY A 336 -46.61 22.21 0.65
C GLY A 336 -45.25 21.94 0.00
N LEU A 337 -44.87 20.66 -0.02
CA LEU A 337 -43.63 20.20 -0.64
C LEU A 337 -43.58 20.47 -2.15
N THR A 338 -44.70 20.38 -2.86
CA THR A 338 -44.77 20.69 -4.30
C THR A 338 -44.40 22.15 -4.56
N GLU A 339 -44.95 23.07 -3.78
CA GLU A 339 -44.66 24.50 -3.88
C GLU A 339 -43.23 24.83 -3.49
N TYR A 340 -42.69 24.15 -2.47
CA TYR A 340 -41.30 24.27 -2.10
C TYR A 340 -40.37 23.87 -3.25
N THR A 341 -40.65 22.75 -3.93
CA THR A 341 -39.89 22.31 -5.11
C THR A 341 -39.99 23.31 -6.27
N VAL A 342 -41.19 23.83 -6.55
CA VAL A 342 -41.39 24.85 -7.60
C VAL A 342 -40.58 26.12 -7.29
N ARG A 343 -40.59 26.61 -6.04
CA ARG A 343 -39.83 27.79 -5.61
C ARG A 343 -38.31 27.56 -5.68
N ALA A 344 -37.84 26.36 -5.33
CA ALA A 344 -36.42 26.03 -5.36
C ALA A 344 -35.85 25.94 -6.78
N ASN A 345 -36.70 25.71 -7.79
CA ASN A 345 -36.35 25.59 -9.21
C ASN A 345 -35.17 24.63 -9.48
N LYS A 346 -35.11 23.55 -8.71
CA LYS A 346 -34.11 22.48 -8.85
C LYS A 346 -34.70 21.17 -8.31
N PRO A 347 -34.19 20.00 -8.74
CA PRO A 347 -34.54 18.73 -8.12
C PRO A 347 -34.18 18.75 -6.63
N LEU A 348 -35.11 18.27 -5.79
CA LEU A 348 -34.92 18.18 -4.35
C LEU A 348 -35.03 16.72 -3.91
N PHE A 349 -34.10 16.30 -3.05
CA PHE A 349 -34.18 15.02 -2.35
C PHE A 349 -34.40 15.33 -0.87
N LEU A 350 -35.59 15.03 -0.36
CA LEU A 350 -36.02 15.38 1.00
C LEU A 350 -36.26 14.11 1.80
N TYR A 351 -35.55 13.97 2.91
CA TYR A 351 -35.81 12.96 3.92
C TYR A 351 -36.85 13.46 4.93
N GLU A 352 -37.41 12.55 5.73
CA GLU A 352 -38.40 12.89 6.77
C GLU A 352 -37.94 14.02 7.70
N LYS A 353 -36.67 14.00 8.11
CA LYS A 353 -36.06 15.06 8.93
C LYS A 353 -36.10 16.43 8.24
N ASP A 354 -35.85 16.47 6.93
CA ASP A 354 -35.82 17.71 6.15
C ASP A 354 -37.23 18.26 6.02
N ILE A 355 -38.20 17.36 5.79
CA ILE A 355 -39.63 17.71 5.72
C ILE A 355 -40.11 18.28 7.06
N ARG A 356 -39.74 17.66 8.19
CA ARG A 356 -40.10 18.16 9.54
C ARG A 356 -39.47 19.53 9.81
N GLN A 357 -38.19 19.71 9.49
CA GLN A 357 -37.52 20.99 9.66
C GLN A 357 -38.15 22.09 8.81
N LEU A 358 -38.53 21.77 7.56
CA LEU A 358 -39.23 22.71 6.68
C LEU A 358 -40.60 23.11 7.24
N ALA A 359 -41.31 22.16 7.83
CA ALA A 359 -42.59 22.43 8.48
C ALA A 359 -42.43 23.38 9.68
N GLU A 360 -41.42 23.21 10.52
CA GLU A 360 -41.13 24.08 11.67
C GLU A 360 -40.76 25.52 11.28
N GLN A 361 -40.09 25.71 10.14
CA GLN A 361 -39.66 27.03 9.65
C GLN A 361 -40.79 27.85 9.01
N HIS A 362 -41.91 27.23 8.66
CA HIS A 362 -42.99 27.84 7.87
C HIS A 362 -44.39 27.73 8.55
N VAL A 363 -44.43 27.58 9.89
CA VAL A 363 -45.66 27.76 10.71
C VAL A 363 -45.96 29.23 10.91
#